data_AF-A0A0Q4QCB5-F1
#
_entry.id   AF-A0A0Q4QCB5-F1
#
_cell.length_a   1.000
_cell.length_b   1.000
_cell.length_c   1.000
_cell.angle_alpha   90.00
_cell.angle_beta   90.00
_cell.angle_gamma   90.00
#
_symmetry.space_group_name_H-M   'P 1'
#
loop_
_entity.id
_entity.type
_entity.pdbx_description
1 polymer ?
#
loop_
_entity_poly.entity_id
_entity_poly.type
_entity_poly.pdbx_seq_one_letter_code
_entity_poly.pdbx_strand_id
1 'polypeptide(L)'
;MPSKDWEFIGEDDLGGLDGECEYCGKELRYTHMVTHPNWGTMIVGEKCCDNLTESTVGSEQHVEFSNYVHRRKTFINSPKWCILPGGERFIERAGIAIEIVPAHDGSFRFNLDNVKGQGIHATLLDAQISAFDYVESGKASEFLAERRRRLTEHNAVNGAIFSGQIHVSRDSKNFRTQR
;
A
#
# COMPACT_ATOMS: atom_id res chain seq x y z
N MET A 1 -35.03 -13.91 15.21
CA MET A 1 -33.97 -13.24 14.44
C MET A 1 -34.56 -12.73 13.13
N PRO A 2 -34.37 -11.45 12.76
CA PRO A 2 -34.80 -10.92 11.47
C PRO A 2 -34.15 -11.67 10.31
N SER A 3 -34.88 -11.86 9.21
CA SER A 3 -34.39 -12.57 8.03
C SER A 3 -33.73 -11.67 6.99
N LYS A 4 -33.82 -10.34 7.16
CA LYS A 4 -33.45 -9.29 6.18
C LYS A 4 -33.03 -8.01 6.92
N ASP A 5 -32.65 -6.98 6.16
CA ASP A 5 -32.25 -5.65 6.63
C ASP A 5 -30.97 -5.68 7.48
N TRP A 6 -30.06 -6.60 7.16
CA TRP A 6 -28.73 -6.66 7.76
C TRP A 6 -27.70 -5.95 6.91
N GLU A 7 -26.73 -5.34 7.56
CA GLU A 7 -25.60 -4.67 6.94
C GLU A 7 -24.30 -5.41 7.28
N PHE A 8 -23.46 -5.63 6.29
CA PHE A 8 -22.11 -6.17 6.51
C PHE A 8 -21.19 -5.10 7.11
N ILE A 9 -20.46 -5.45 8.16
CA ILE A 9 -19.57 -4.51 8.86
C ILE A 9 -18.13 -4.99 9.02
N GLY A 10 -17.83 -6.25 8.73
CA GLY A 10 -16.45 -6.73 8.76
C GLY A 10 -16.30 -8.23 8.56
N GLU A 11 -15.08 -8.66 8.32
CA GLU A 11 -14.71 -10.07 8.16
C GLU A 11 -13.42 -10.39 8.93
N ASP A 12 -13.22 -11.66 9.28
CA ASP A 12 -11.99 -12.13 9.91
C ASP A 12 -11.69 -13.60 9.55
N ASP A 13 -10.39 -13.97 9.52
CA ASP A 13 -9.91 -15.36 9.37
C ASP A 13 -9.40 -15.87 10.71
N LEU A 14 -10.14 -16.79 11.31
CA LEU A 14 -9.79 -17.40 12.59
C LEU A 14 -8.56 -18.33 12.50
N GLY A 15 -8.08 -18.63 11.28
CA GLY A 15 -6.93 -19.51 11.04
C GLY A 15 -7.26 -21.01 11.11
N GLY A 16 -8.41 -21.38 11.68
CA GLY A 16 -8.94 -22.74 11.78
C GLY A 16 -10.48 -22.75 11.79
N LEU A 17 -11.11 -23.93 11.84
CA LEU A 17 -12.56 -24.08 11.97
C LEU A 17 -13.00 -23.87 13.43
N ASP A 18 -12.66 -22.70 13.99
CA ASP A 18 -12.81 -22.40 15.41
C ASP A 18 -14.01 -21.49 15.72
N GLY A 19 -14.70 -21.01 14.68
CA GLY A 19 -15.91 -20.19 14.79
C GLY A 19 -17.18 -21.01 14.59
N GLU A 20 -18.32 -20.42 14.94
CA GLU A 20 -19.64 -20.98 14.68
C GLU A 20 -20.55 -19.89 14.10
N CYS A 21 -21.33 -20.25 13.07
CA CYS A 21 -22.31 -19.35 12.47
C CYS A 21 -23.49 -19.18 13.42
N GLU A 22 -23.69 -17.98 13.97
CA GLU A 22 -24.79 -17.69 14.90
C GLU A 22 -26.18 -17.80 14.23
N TYR A 23 -26.25 -17.85 12.89
CA TYR A 23 -27.49 -18.07 12.15
C TYR A 23 -27.84 -19.56 11.96
N CYS A 24 -26.87 -20.41 11.59
CA CYS A 24 -27.13 -21.80 11.19
C CYS A 24 -26.35 -22.88 11.96
N GLY A 25 -25.50 -22.49 12.93
CA GLY A 25 -24.72 -23.39 13.77
C GLY A 25 -23.56 -24.11 13.07
N LYS A 26 -23.23 -23.74 11.82
CA LYS A 26 -22.11 -24.36 11.10
C LYS A 26 -20.78 -23.81 11.59
N GLU A 27 -19.79 -24.69 11.76
CA GLU A 27 -18.40 -24.28 12.02
C GLU A 27 -17.84 -23.40 10.90
N LEU A 28 -17.12 -22.35 11.30
CA LEU A 28 -16.58 -21.30 10.46
C LEU A 28 -15.07 -21.17 10.65
N ARG A 29 -14.38 -20.95 9.54
CA ARG A 29 -13.03 -20.39 9.55
C ARG A 29 -13.04 -18.90 9.28
N TYR A 30 -13.79 -18.50 8.26
CA TYR A 30 -13.98 -17.11 7.91
C TYR A 30 -15.29 -16.62 8.49
N THR A 31 -15.21 -15.58 9.31
CA THR A 31 -16.35 -14.97 9.98
C THR A 31 -16.73 -13.70 9.25
N HIS A 32 -18.05 -13.46 9.11
CA HIS A 32 -18.61 -12.25 8.55
C HIS A 32 -19.48 -11.62 9.62
N MET A 33 -19.11 -10.43 10.06
CA MET A 33 -19.86 -9.67 11.04
C MET A 33 -20.92 -8.85 10.32
N VAL A 34 -22.18 -9.04 10.70
CA VAL A 34 -23.34 -8.31 10.19
C VAL A 34 -24.06 -7.59 11.34
N THR A 35 -24.76 -6.50 11.04
CA THR A 35 -25.56 -5.75 12.01
C THR A 35 -26.96 -5.46 11.52
N HIS A 36 -27.92 -5.42 12.44
CA HIS A 36 -29.29 -5.02 12.17
C HIS A 36 -29.72 -3.96 13.20
N PRO A 37 -30.35 -2.84 12.78
CA PRO A 37 -30.65 -1.69 13.66
C PRO A 37 -31.39 -2.04 14.95
N ASN A 38 -32.33 -2.99 14.88
CA ASN A 38 -33.17 -3.38 16.02
C ASN A 38 -32.71 -4.66 16.74
N TRP A 39 -31.56 -5.25 16.35
CA TRP A 39 -31.11 -6.54 16.91
C TRP A 39 -29.68 -6.52 17.42
N GLY A 40 -28.79 -5.72 16.81
CA GLY A 40 -27.38 -5.66 17.17
C GLY A 40 -26.51 -6.34 16.13
N THR A 41 -25.42 -6.97 16.55
CA THR A 41 -24.41 -7.59 15.68
C THR A 41 -24.47 -9.11 15.75
N MET A 42 -24.09 -9.78 14.67
CA MET A 42 -24.01 -11.23 14.58
C MET A 42 -22.78 -11.65 13.77
N ILE A 43 -22.18 -12.79 14.13
CA ILE A 43 -21.13 -13.47 13.36
C ILE A 43 -21.75 -14.60 12.54
N VAL A 44 -21.58 -14.57 11.22
CA VAL A 44 -22.12 -15.58 10.31
C VAL A 44 -21.10 -16.04 9.27
N GLY A 45 -21.41 -17.16 8.61
CA GLY A 45 -20.66 -17.62 7.45
C GLY A 45 -21.07 -16.87 6.17
N GLU A 46 -20.20 -16.93 5.16
CA GLU A 46 -20.34 -16.31 3.83
C GLU A 46 -21.78 -16.35 3.28
N LYS A 47 -22.35 -17.56 3.11
CA LYS A 47 -23.70 -17.74 2.56
C LYS A 47 -24.80 -17.13 3.42
N CYS A 48 -24.64 -17.14 4.74
CA CYS A 48 -25.62 -16.54 5.64
C CYS A 48 -25.52 -15.01 5.60
N CYS A 49 -24.31 -14.45 5.45
CA CYS A 49 -24.10 -13.03 5.21
C CYS A 49 -24.86 -12.56 3.95
N ASP A 50 -24.65 -13.24 2.82
CA ASP A 50 -25.31 -12.92 1.54
C ASP A 50 -26.84 -12.95 1.67
N ASN A 51 -27.38 -13.99 2.32
CA ASN A 51 -28.82 -14.12 2.52
C ASN A 51 -29.39 -13.00 3.41
N LEU A 52 -28.69 -12.64 4.49
CA LEU A 52 -29.17 -11.65 5.46
C LEU A 52 -29.08 -10.21 4.94
N THR A 53 -28.06 -9.94 4.14
CA THR A 53 -27.82 -8.63 3.50
C THR A 53 -28.54 -8.49 2.15
N GLU A 54 -29.17 -9.56 1.67
CA GLU A 54 -29.80 -9.65 0.34
C GLU A 54 -28.84 -9.23 -0.79
N SER A 55 -27.56 -9.60 -0.66
CA SER A 55 -26.48 -9.20 -1.56
C SER A 55 -25.43 -10.31 -1.72
N THR A 56 -24.36 -10.03 -2.46
CA THR A 56 -23.19 -10.90 -2.63
C THR A 56 -21.99 -10.46 -1.80
N VAL A 57 -22.19 -9.54 -0.85
CA VAL A 57 -21.09 -8.91 -0.10
C VAL A 57 -20.24 -9.92 0.67
N GLY A 58 -20.84 -10.96 1.26
CA GLY A 58 -20.09 -12.01 1.95
C GLY A 58 -19.18 -12.77 0.98
N SER A 59 -19.75 -13.25 -0.12
CA SER A 59 -18.99 -13.95 -1.16
C SER A 59 -17.86 -13.10 -1.76
N GLU A 60 -18.15 -11.83 -2.08
CA GLU A 60 -17.17 -10.91 -2.69
C GLU A 60 -16.03 -10.55 -1.75
N GLN A 61 -16.34 -10.19 -0.49
CA GLN A 61 -15.31 -9.88 0.51
C GLN A 61 -14.43 -11.10 0.79
N HIS A 62 -15.03 -12.28 0.93
CA HIS A 62 -14.28 -13.51 1.14
C HIS A 62 -13.26 -13.80 0.01
N VAL A 63 -13.67 -13.61 -1.25
CA VAL A 63 -12.78 -13.76 -2.41
C VAL A 63 -11.66 -12.73 -2.38
N GLU A 64 -11.97 -11.47 -2.14
CA GLU A 64 -10.97 -10.38 -2.07
C GLU A 64 -9.97 -10.61 -0.94
N PHE A 65 -10.44 -10.98 0.25
CA PHE A 65 -9.60 -11.33 1.39
C PHE A 65 -8.65 -12.49 1.07
N SER A 66 -9.20 -13.57 0.50
CA SER A 66 -8.43 -14.75 0.14
C SER A 66 -7.35 -14.41 -0.89
N ASN A 67 -7.70 -13.61 -1.88
CA ASN A 67 -6.76 -13.13 -2.89
C ASN A 67 -5.69 -12.22 -2.28
N TYR A 68 -6.06 -11.32 -1.36
CA TYR A 68 -5.12 -10.46 -0.63
C TYR A 68 -4.10 -11.28 0.15
N VAL A 69 -4.58 -12.23 0.97
CA VAL A 69 -3.72 -13.13 1.77
C VAL A 69 -2.79 -13.94 0.85
N HIS A 70 -3.31 -14.43 -0.27
CA HIS A 70 -2.51 -15.15 -1.25
C HIS A 70 -1.43 -14.26 -1.89
N ARG A 71 -1.79 -13.05 -2.34
CA ARG A 71 -0.86 -12.07 -2.91
C ARG A 71 0.23 -11.64 -1.92
N ARG A 72 -0.11 -11.54 -0.63
CA ARG A 72 0.85 -11.26 0.45
C ARG A 72 1.81 -12.42 0.65
N LYS A 73 1.29 -13.64 0.79
CA LYS A 73 2.10 -14.85 0.97
C LYS A 73 3.06 -15.07 -0.20
N THR A 74 2.58 -14.91 -1.43
CA THR A 74 3.39 -15.06 -2.63
C THR A 74 4.43 -13.96 -2.76
N PHE A 75 4.13 -12.72 -2.35
CA PHE A 75 5.10 -11.65 -2.29
C PHE A 75 6.28 -11.99 -1.36
N ILE A 76 5.97 -12.33 -0.11
CA ILE A 76 6.98 -12.58 0.93
C ILE A 76 7.90 -13.75 0.53
N ASN A 77 7.30 -14.83 0.01
CA ASN A 77 8.02 -16.04 -0.36
C ASN A 77 8.52 -16.04 -1.81
N SER A 78 8.45 -14.91 -2.52
CA SER A 78 8.77 -14.85 -3.94
C SER A 78 10.24 -15.22 -4.19
N PRO A 79 10.54 -16.12 -5.13
CA PRO A 79 11.93 -16.37 -5.54
C PRO A 79 12.54 -15.19 -6.32
N LYS A 80 11.72 -14.20 -6.68
CA LYS A 80 12.17 -12.98 -7.39
C LYS A 80 12.85 -11.96 -6.47
N TRP A 81 12.85 -12.20 -5.16
CA TRP A 81 13.65 -11.38 -4.25
C TRP A 81 15.14 -11.59 -4.56
N CYS A 82 15.82 -10.51 -4.94
CA CYS A 82 17.26 -10.48 -5.09
C CYS A 82 17.90 -10.03 -3.78
N ILE A 83 19.00 -10.68 -3.38
CA ILE A 83 19.79 -10.27 -2.21
C ILE A 83 21.02 -9.55 -2.73
N LEU A 84 21.22 -8.31 -2.26
CA LEU A 84 22.37 -7.48 -2.61
C LEU A 84 23.55 -7.73 -1.64
N PRO A 85 24.79 -7.36 -2.01
CA PRO A 85 25.97 -7.64 -1.17
C PRO A 85 25.93 -7.05 0.24
N GLY A 86 25.19 -5.95 0.47
CA GLY A 86 25.02 -5.34 1.79
C GLY A 86 23.95 -6.01 2.65
N GLY A 87 23.32 -7.08 2.15
CA GLY A 87 22.22 -7.78 2.83
C GLY A 87 20.84 -7.17 2.54
N GLU A 88 20.77 -6.13 1.72
CA GLU A 88 19.51 -5.57 1.24
C GLU A 88 18.77 -6.59 0.38
N ARG A 89 17.43 -6.52 0.42
CA ARG A 89 16.57 -7.34 -0.43
C ARG A 89 15.79 -6.48 -1.39
N PHE A 90 15.77 -6.87 -2.65
CA PHE A 90 15.17 -6.09 -3.72
C PHE A 90 14.12 -6.92 -4.47
N ILE A 91 13.00 -6.28 -4.82
CA ILE A 91 12.00 -6.83 -5.74
C ILE A 91 11.28 -5.69 -6.46
N GLU A 92 10.87 -5.92 -7.70
CA GLU A 92 9.96 -5.02 -8.40
C GLU A 92 8.53 -5.57 -8.34
N ARG A 93 7.58 -4.70 -8.00
CA ARG A 93 6.15 -5.04 -8.00
C ARG A 93 5.32 -3.83 -8.41
N ALA A 94 4.35 -4.06 -9.30
CA ALA A 94 3.48 -3.01 -9.84
C ALA A 94 4.26 -1.81 -10.44
N GLY A 95 5.43 -2.07 -11.04
CA GLY A 95 6.31 -1.04 -11.57
C GLY A 95 7.00 -0.16 -10.52
N ILE A 96 6.96 -0.57 -9.24
CA ILE A 96 7.63 0.09 -8.13
C ILE A 96 8.79 -0.80 -7.67
N ALA A 97 9.98 -0.23 -7.61
CA ALA A 97 11.16 -0.88 -7.05
C ALA A 97 11.10 -0.82 -5.52
N ILE A 98 11.05 -1.99 -4.89
CA ILE A 98 10.97 -2.14 -3.43
C ILE A 98 12.32 -2.70 -2.94
N GLU A 99 12.92 -2.01 -2.00
CA GLU A 99 14.18 -2.42 -1.38
C GLU A 99 14.04 -2.47 0.14
N ILE A 100 14.23 -3.62 0.77
CA ILE A 100 14.30 -3.77 2.22
C ILE A 100 15.76 -3.68 2.65
N VAL A 101 16.07 -2.69 3.50
CA VAL A 101 17.43 -2.39 3.94
C VAL A 101 17.58 -2.71 5.42
N PRO A 102 18.52 -3.58 5.82
CA PRO A 102 18.85 -3.78 7.23
C PRO A 102 19.59 -2.55 7.78
N ALA A 103 19.34 -2.25 9.05
CA ALA A 103 20.06 -1.25 9.81
C ALA A 103 21.09 -1.91 10.74
N HIS A 104 22.03 -1.10 11.26
CA HIS A 104 23.10 -1.60 12.13
C HIS A 104 22.60 -2.12 13.48
N ASP A 105 21.45 -1.65 13.95
CA ASP A 105 20.81 -2.09 15.20
C ASP A 105 19.97 -3.36 15.04
N GLY A 106 19.96 -3.96 13.84
CA GLY A 106 19.16 -5.14 13.51
C GLY A 106 17.73 -4.83 13.08
N SER A 107 17.31 -3.56 13.07
CA SER A 107 16.02 -3.15 12.50
C SER A 107 16.04 -3.12 10.97
N PHE A 108 14.87 -2.97 10.37
CA PHE A 108 14.67 -2.95 8.92
C PHE A 108 13.86 -1.74 8.50
N ARG A 109 14.15 -1.22 7.31
CA ARG A 109 13.32 -0.22 6.61
C ARG A 109 13.08 -0.67 5.18
N PHE A 110 12.10 -0.09 4.51
CA PHE A 110 11.95 -0.26 3.06
C PHE A 110 12.05 1.07 2.31
N ASN A 111 12.62 1.03 1.13
CA ASN A 111 12.71 2.14 0.20
C ASN A 111 11.83 1.85 -1.03
N LEU A 112 11.33 2.91 -1.67
CA LEU A 112 10.54 2.84 -2.89
C LEU A 112 11.17 3.73 -3.96
N ASP A 113 11.53 3.17 -5.12
CA ASP A 113 12.18 3.91 -6.22
C ASP A 113 13.34 4.81 -5.76
N ASN A 114 14.22 4.27 -4.89
CA ASN A 114 15.35 4.96 -4.24
C ASN A 114 14.96 6.05 -3.22
N VAL A 115 13.68 6.20 -2.90
CA VAL A 115 13.21 7.07 -1.81
C VAL A 115 13.26 6.29 -0.51
N LYS A 116 14.09 6.77 0.43
CA LYS A 116 14.21 6.16 1.76
C LYS A 116 12.89 6.22 2.51
N GLY A 117 12.40 5.07 2.95
CA GLY A 117 11.26 5.01 3.88
C GLY A 117 11.65 5.50 5.26
N GLN A 118 10.65 5.99 6.00
CA GLN A 118 10.81 6.46 7.38
C GLN A 118 10.39 5.40 8.41
N GLY A 119 9.69 4.35 7.97
CA GLY A 119 9.27 3.26 8.85
C GLY A 119 10.45 2.40 9.30
N ILE A 120 10.51 2.14 10.61
CA ILE A 120 11.44 1.20 11.22
C ILE A 120 10.64 -0.03 11.65
N HIS A 121 11.12 -1.21 11.27
CA HIS A 121 10.49 -2.49 11.51
C HIS A 121 11.44 -3.39 12.29
N ALA A 122 10.93 -4.15 13.26
CA ALA A 122 11.75 -5.01 14.11
C ALA A 122 12.31 -6.22 13.34
N THR A 123 11.55 -6.74 12.38
CA THR A 123 11.95 -7.92 11.61
C THR A 123 11.88 -7.69 10.11
N LEU A 124 12.60 -8.51 9.35
CA LEU A 124 12.50 -8.55 7.90
C LEU A 124 11.06 -8.80 7.44
N LEU A 125 10.37 -9.73 8.12
CA LEU A 125 8.99 -10.10 7.77
C LEU A 125 8.04 -8.91 7.93
N ASP A 126 8.15 -8.16 9.04
CA ASP A 126 7.34 -6.96 9.29
C ASP A 126 7.59 -5.90 8.22
N ALA A 127 8.85 -5.70 7.81
CA ALA A 127 9.19 -4.78 6.74
C ALA A 127 8.60 -5.22 5.39
N GLN A 128 8.66 -6.53 5.07
CA GLN A 128 8.07 -7.07 3.83
C GLN A 128 6.54 -6.95 3.83
N ILE A 129 5.87 -7.24 4.96
CA ILE A 129 4.42 -7.09 5.09
C ILE A 129 4.04 -5.62 4.94
N SER A 130 4.71 -4.72 5.66
CA SER A 130 4.41 -3.29 5.58
C SER A 130 4.65 -2.72 4.18
N ALA A 131 5.71 -3.15 3.49
CA ALA A 131 5.97 -2.74 2.12
C ALA A 131 4.88 -3.25 1.16
N PHE A 132 4.45 -4.50 1.32
CA PHE A 132 3.35 -5.08 0.55
C PHE A 132 2.06 -4.29 0.77
N ASP A 133 1.65 -4.06 2.02
CA ASP A 133 0.40 -3.37 2.36
C ASP A 133 0.41 -1.93 1.80
N TYR A 134 1.56 -1.24 1.87
CA TYR A 134 1.70 0.13 1.37
C TYR A 134 1.64 0.22 -0.16
N VAL A 135 2.14 -0.79 -0.88
CA VAL A 135 2.07 -0.87 -2.34
C VAL A 135 0.69 -1.30 -2.80
N GLU A 136 0.12 -2.33 -2.17
CA GLU A 136 -1.18 -2.91 -2.53
C GLU A 136 -2.33 -1.94 -2.27
N SER A 137 -2.24 -1.11 -1.22
CA SER A 137 -3.23 -0.06 -0.92
C SER A 137 -3.20 1.14 -1.87
N GLY A 138 -2.25 1.21 -2.81
CA GLY A 138 -2.08 2.34 -3.72
C GLY A 138 -1.36 3.56 -3.11
N LYS A 139 -1.16 3.61 -1.79
CA LYS A 139 -0.47 4.72 -1.11
C LYS A 139 0.94 4.95 -1.65
N ALA A 140 1.64 3.88 -2.04
CA ALA A 140 2.96 3.98 -2.65
C ALA A 140 2.94 4.76 -3.99
N SER A 141 2.00 4.44 -4.88
CA SER A 141 1.93 5.08 -6.18
C SER A 141 1.53 6.56 -6.07
N GLU A 142 0.59 6.87 -5.17
CA GLU A 142 0.18 8.24 -4.82
C GLU A 142 1.36 9.06 -4.29
N PHE A 143 2.09 8.51 -3.32
CA PHE A 143 3.27 9.15 -2.73
C PHE A 143 4.34 9.46 -3.80
N LEU A 144 4.65 8.49 -4.67
CA LEU A 144 5.64 8.66 -5.73
C LEU A 144 5.18 9.67 -6.78
N ALA A 145 3.88 9.67 -7.14
CA ALA A 145 3.31 10.64 -8.08
C ALA A 145 3.40 12.08 -7.54
N GLU A 146 2.99 12.29 -6.28
CA GLU A 146 3.08 13.59 -5.60
C GLU A 146 4.54 14.08 -5.53
N ARG A 147 5.47 13.19 -5.18
CA ARG A 147 6.89 13.52 -5.13
C ARG A 147 7.44 13.93 -6.50
N ARG A 148 7.09 13.19 -7.57
CA ARG A 148 7.48 13.53 -8.95
C ARG A 148 6.95 14.90 -9.37
N ARG A 149 5.71 15.25 -8.98
CA ARG A 149 5.14 16.57 -9.25
C ARG A 149 5.96 17.68 -8.60
N ARG A 150 6.25 17.56 -7.30
CA ARG A 150 7.04 18.56 -6.54
C ARG A 150 8.46 18.74 -7.10
N LEU A 151 9.13 17.65 -7.48
CA LEU A 151 10.47 17.74 -8.07
C LEU A 151 10.44 18.46 -9.42
N THR A 152 9.43 18.18 -10.24
CA THR A 152 9.23 18.87 -11.53
C THR A 152 8.98 20.37 -11.32
N GLU A 153 8.11 20.73 -10.38
CA GLU A 153 7.83 22.13 -10.02
C GLU A 153 9.08 22.86 -9.50
N HIS A 154 9.82 22.26 -8.57
CA HIS A 154 11.06 22.82 -8.04
C HIS A 154 12.12 23.02 -9.13
N ASN A 155 12.27 22.05 -10.03
CA ASN A 155 13.22 22.14 -11.13
C ASN A 155 12.80 23.21 -12.16
N ALA A 156 11.50 23.38 -12.41
CA ALA A 156 10.99 24.45 -13.27
C ALA A 156 11.25 25.84 -12.68
N VAL A 157 11.05 26.02 -11.37
CA VAL A 157 11.34 27.28 -10.66
C VAL A 157 12.85 27.58 -10.69
N ASN A 158 13.70 26.61 -10.37
CA ASN A 158 15.15 26.81 -10.39
C ASN A 158 15.70 27.01 -11.81
N GLY A 159 15.13 26.34 -12.81
CA GLY A 159 15.45 26.55 -14.22
C GLY A 159 15.06 27.94 -14.72
N ALA A 160 13.93 28.49 -14.24
CA ALA A 160 13.50 29.86 -14.55
C ALA A 160 14.34 30.94 -13.84
N ILE A 161 14.78 30.69 -12.61
CA ILE A 161 15.69 31.61 -11.89
C ILE A 161 17.05 31.69 -12.60
N PHE A 162 17.57 30.56 -13.11
CA PHE A 162 18.86 30.52 -13.79
C PHE A 162 18.83 31.18 -15.18
N SER A 163 17.70 31.11 -15.90
CA SER A 163 17.53 31.82 -17.19
C SER A 163 17.30 33.33 -17.01
N GLY A 164 16.81 33.78 -15.86
CA GLY A 164 16.60 35.19 -15.53
C GLY A 164 17.86 35.97 -15.12
N GLN A 165 18.98 35.31 -14.79
CA GLN A 165 20.24 35.98 -14.43
C GLN A 165 21.19 36.24 -15.62
N ILE A 166 20.86 35.76 -16.83
CA ILE A 166 21.66 35.99 -18.04
C ILE A 166 21.07 37.15 -18.85
N HIS A 167 21.03 38.36 -18.26
CA HIS A 167 20.87 39.63 -18.99
C HIS A 167 21.73 40.71 -18.32
N VAL A 168 23.05 40.60 -18.47
CA VAL A 168 23.96 41.73 -18.24
C VAL A 168 24.22 42.38 -19.59
N SER A 169 23.61 43.54 -19.79
CA SER A 169 23.70 44.40 -20.98
C SER A 169 25.15 44.59 -21.44
N ARG A 170 25.45 44.17 -22.67
CA ARG A 170 26.66 44.59 -23.40
C ARG A 170 26.40 45.97 -24.01
N ASP A 171 26.63 47.03 -23.25
CA ASP A 171 26.78 48.37 -23.83
C ASP A 171 28.21 48.54 -24.34
N SER A 172 28.38 48.22 -25.63
CA SER A 172 29.59 48.48 -26.41
C SER A 172 29.72 49.98 -26.68
N LYS A 173 30.50 50.71 -25.88
CA LYS A 173 30.92 52.08 -26.22
C LYS A 173 32.09 52.04 -27.21
N ASN A 174 31.79 52.44 -28.44
CA ASN A 174 32.71 52.77 -29.52
C ASN A 174 33.82 53.74 -29.05
N PHE A 175 35.08 53.36 -29.23
CA PHE A 175 36.20 54.31 -29.25
C PHE A 175 36.72 54.43 -30.68
N ARG A 176 36.39 55.55 -31.31
CA ARG A 176 36.78 55.93 -32.65
C ARG A 176 38.09 56.70 -32.55
N THR A 177 39.18 56.12 -33.03
CA THR A 177 40.46 56.79 -33.22
C THR A 177 40.34 57.82 -34.36
N GLN A 178 40.65 59.08 -34.08
CA GLN A 178 40.98 60.08 -35.10
C GLN A 178 42.35 60.68 -34.80
N ARG A 179 43.21 60.51 -35.83
CA ARG A 179 44.35 61.33 -36.30
C ARG A 179 45.23 62.05 -35.29
#